data_AF-A0ABD0RJZ1-F1
#
_entry.id   AF-A0ABD0RJZ1-F1
#
_cell.length_a   1.000
_cell.length_b   1.000
_cell.length_c   1.000
_cell.angle_alpha   90.00
_cell.angle_beta   90.00
_cell.angle_gamma   90.00
#
_symmetry.space_group_name_H-M   'P 1'
#
loop_
_entity.id
_entity.type
_entity.pdbx_description
1 polymer ?
#
loop_
_entity_poly.entity_id
_entity_poly.type
_entity_poly.pdbx_seq_one_letter_code
_entity_poly.pdbx_strand_id
1 'polypeptide(L)'
;AGSLHFPGTASTYQGESAVVKEVEPENYNYSNETAWRENVDKVMKSWFSEQDLDFVSMYFGEPDSTGHKYGPDSPERRAMVRQVDRTVGYLRSTAEQNGLSERLNIIITADHGMSTVYRNGLVDEIVLSKIPGFSFRDLDFHIVDFGPVGLLLPKEGRIDKVYNALKGAHPHLHVYKKEEIPTHLHYSHNDRILPIILWADPGYVING
;
A
#
# COMPACT_ATOMS: atom_id res chain seq x y z
N ALA A 1 2.13 -2.61 24.31
CA ALA A 1 2.36 -2.65 22.85
C ALA A 1 2.98 -1.35 22.37
N GLY A 2 4.01 -1.43 21.53
CA GLY A 2 4.66 -0.31 20.85
C GLY A 2 4.33 -0.27 19.35
N SER A 3 4.44 0.89 18.72
CA SER A 3 4.31 1.01 17.27
C SER A 3 5.24 2.07 16.69
N LEU A 4 6.09 1.66 15.75
CA LEU A 4 7.05 2.51 15.06
C LEU A 4 6.69 2.56 13.58
N HIS A 5 6.23 3.72 13.11
CA HIS A 5 5.94 4.04 11.70
C HIS A 5 4.85 3.17 11.03
N PHE A 6 4.22 2.27 11.77
CA PHE A 6 3.21 1.40 11.17
C PHE A 6 1.94 2.19 10.80
N PRO A 7 1.28 1.93 9.66
CA PRO A 7 0.00 2.57 9.35
C PRO A 7 -1.02 2.40 10.48
N GLY A 8 -1.51 3.52 11.02
CA GLY A 8 -2.38 3.54 12.21
C GLY A 8 -1.67 3.89 13.52
N THR A 9 -0.34 4.01 13.53
CA THR A 9 0.44 4.43 14.72
C THR A 9 -0.07 5.75 15.32
N ALA A 10 -0.38 6.73 14.46
CA ALA A 10 -0.91 8.03 14.86
C ALA A 10 -2.37 7.98 15.37
N SER A 11 -3.10 6.91 15.05
CA SER A 11 -4.55 6.82 15.27
C SER A 11 -4.88 6.23 16.63
N THR A 12 -6.13 6.45 17.06
CA THR A 12 -6.76 5.68 18.14
C THR A 12 -7.77 4.71 17.53
N TYR A 13 -7.98 3.57 18.18
CA TYR A 13 -9.01 2.61 17.82
C TYR A 13 -9.90 2.38 19.04
N GLN A 14 -11.18 2.76 18.94
CA GLN A 14 -12.14 2.69 20.05
C GLN A 14 -11.64 3.39 21.33
N GLY A 15 -10.86 4.47 21.18
CA GLY A 15 -10.26 5.22 22.30
C GLY A 15 -8.91 4.69 22.77
N GLU A 16 -8.48 3.51 22.30
CA GLU A 16 -7.20 2.90 22.66
C GLU A 16 -6.08 3.28 21.68
N SER A 17 -4.83 3.29 22.13
CA SER A 17 -3.66 3.41 21.25
C SER A 17 -2.43 2.70 21.83
N ALA A 18 -1.40 2.51 21.00
CA ALA A 18 -0.13 1.95 21.46
C ALA A 18 0.45 2.80 22.61
N VAL A 19 0.95 2.11 23.65
CA VAL A 19 1.49 2.72 24.87
C VAL A 19 2.73 3.57 24.55
N VAL A 20 3.55 3.07 23.64
CA VAL A 20 4.72 3.76 23.11
C VAL A 20 4.58 3.83 21.61
N LYS A 21 4.78 5.01 21.02
CA LYS A 21 4.60 5.17 19.58
C LYS A 21 5.49 6.25 19.01
N GLU A 22 5.91 6.03 17.78
CA GLU A 22 6.65 6.99 16.98
C GLU A 22 6.10 6.99 15.56
N VAL A 23 5.68 8.18 15.12
CA VAL A 23 5.22 8.43 13.75
C VAL A 23 6.37 9.01 12.95
N GLU A 24 6.34 8.78 11.65
CA GLU A 24 7.33 9.33 10.74
C GLU A 24 7.36 10.85 10.83
N PRO A 25 8.54 11.48 10.90
CA PRO A 25 8.66 12.92 10.80
C PRO A 25 8.25 13.41 9.40
N GLU A 26 7.98 14.71 9.28
CA GLU A 26 7.78 15.33 7.97
C GLU A 26 8.97 15.06 7.04
N ASN A 27 8.70 14.70 5.79
CA ASN A 27 9.71 14.36 4.77
C ASN A 27 10.65 13.21 5.18
N TYR A 28 10.11 12.21 5.88
CA TYR A 28 10.90 11.03 6.28
C TYR A 28 11.57 10.36 5.07
N ASN A 29 12.91 10.26 5.13
CA ASN A 29 13.68 9.57 4.12
C ASN A 29 13.63 8.07 4.37
N TYR A 30 12.71 7.40 3.66
CA TYR A 30 12.55 5.97 3.78
C TYR A 30 13.79 5.18 3.42
N SER A 31 14.76 5.69 2.66
CA SER A 31 15.95 4.94 2.24
C SER A 31 17.15 5.08 3.19
N ASN A 32 17.01 5.76 4.34
CA ASN A 32 18.12 6.03 5.26
C ASN A 32 18.45 4.84 6.18
N GLU A 33 19.48 4.06 5.81
CA GLU A 33 19.93 2.88 6.58
C GLU A 33 20.35 3.22 8.03
N THR A 34 20.91 4.42 8.28
CA THR A 34 21.31 4.83 9.63
C THR A 34 20.08 5.01 10.53
N ALA A 35 19.05 5.71 10.04
CA ALA A 35 17.80 5.88 10.78
C ALA A 35 17.11 4.54 11.05
N TRP A 36 17.19 3.60 10.11
CA TRP A 36 16.66 2.25 10.32
C TRP A 36 17.38 1.52 11.46
N ARG A 37 18.70 1.63 11.55
CA ARG A 37 19.50 1.04 12.64
C ARG A 37 19.18 1.68 13.99
N GLU A 38 19.02 2.99 14.02
CA GLU A 38 18.58 3.71 15.23
C GLU A 38 17.20 3.24 15.69
N ASN A 39 16.27 3.01 14.76
CA ASN A 39 14.95 2.48 15.07
C ASN A 39 15.00 1.03 15.58
N VAL A 40 15.86 0.18 14.99
CA VAL A 40 16.12 -1.17 15.50
C VAL A 40 16.66 -1.13 16.92
N ASP A 41 17.66 -0.29 17.18
CA ASP A 41 18.27 -0.14 18.50
C ASP A 41 17.25 0.34 19.53
N LYS A 42 16.44 1.34 19.18
CA LYS A 42 15.35 1.86 20.02
C LYS A 42 14.37 0.75 20.40
N VAL A 43 13.91 -0.03 19.43
CA VAL A 43 12.93 -1.09 19.68
C VAL A 43 13.53 -2.23 20.51
N MET A 44 14.70 -2.73 20.14
CA MET A 44 15.28 -3.89 20.83
C MET A 44 15.80 -3.52 22.22
N LYS A 45 16.59 -2.45 22.33
CA LYS A 45 17.26 -2.06 23.57
C LYS A 45 16.29 -1.41 24.54
N SER A 46 15.49 -0.45 24.07
CA SER A 46 14.61 0.29 24.98
C SER A 46 13.25 -0.37 25.10
N TRP A 47 12.53 -0.57 23.99
CA TRP A 47 11.12 -0.97 24.10
C TRP A 47 10.95 -2.42 24.57
N PHE A 48 11.73 -3.36 24.03
CA PHE A 48 11.69 -4.74 24.49
C PHE A 48 12.46 -4.96 25.80
N SER A 49 13.75 -4.57 25.86
CA SER A 49 14.58 -4.93 27.02
C SER A 49 14.39 -4.06 28.27
N GLU A 50 14.13 -2.75 28.14
CA GLU A 50 13.99 -1.85 29.30
C GLU A 50 12.53 -1.65 29.71
N GLN A 51 11.63 -1.48 28.74
CA GLN A 51 10.22 -1.20 28.96
C GLN A 51 9.33 -2.45 28.97
N ASP A 52 9.91 -3.61 28.67
CA ASP A 52 9.25 -4.92 28.74
C ASP A 52 7.94 -4.98 27.94
N LEU A 53 7.92 -4.41 26.72
CA LEU A 53 6.73 -4.45 25.86
C LEU A 53 6.53 -5.85 25.25
N ASP A 54 5.31 -6.39 25.32
CA ASP A 54 4.99 -7.71 24.74
C ASP A 54 4.86 -7.75 23.20
N PHE A 55 4.64 -6.59 22.58
CA PHE A 55 4.39 -6.49 21.13
C PHE A 55 4.89 -5.15 20.61
N VAL A 56 5.56 -5.17 19.45
CA VAL A 56 5.94 -3.97 18.70
C VAL A 56 5.69 -4.19 17.21
N SER A 57 5.01 -3.27 16.55
CA SER A 57 4.97 -3.16 15.09
C SER A 57 6.03 -2.18 14.60
N MET A 58 6.76 -2.55 13.55
CA MET A 58 7.76 -1.70 12.89
C MET A 58 7.52 -1.70 11.38
N TYR A 59 7.64 -0.53 10.74
CA TYR A 59 7.48 -0.38 9.30
C TYR A 59 8.72 0.25 8.65
N PHE A 60 9.05 -0.23 7.45
CA PHE A 60 10.07 0.32 6.57
C PHE A 60 9.46 0.48 5.17
N GLY A 61 9.53 1.67 4.59
CA GLY A 61 8.94 1.97 3.27
C GLY A 61 9.76 1.52 2.05
N GLU A 62 10.81 0.74 2.26
CA GLU A 62 11.62 0.13 1.20
C GLU A 62 11.44 -1.39 1.21
N PRO A 63 11.52 -2.07 0.06
CA PRO A 63 11.99 -1.58 -1.26
C PRO A 63 10.89 -0.97 -2.14
N ASP A 64 9.74 -0.62 -1.57
CA ASP A 64 8.59 -0.09 -2.29
C ASP A 64 8.89 1.23 -3.01
N SER A 65 9.41 2.22 -2.28
CA SER A 65 9.74 3.54 -2.82
C SER A 65 10.72 3.47 -3.99
N THR A 66 11.78 2.66 -3.86
CA THR A 66 12.71 2.41 -4.98
C THR A 66 12.03 1.69 -6.14
N GLY A 67 11.14 0.73 -5.85
CA GLY A 67 10.36 0.02 -6.85
C GLY A 67 9.43 0.92 -7.67
N HIS A 68 8.74 1.86 -7.04
CA HIS A 68 7.90 2.84 -7.73
C HIS A 68 8.70 3.69 -8.72
N LYS A 69 9.94 4.06 -8.37
CA LYS A 69 10.77 4.94 -9.18
C LYS A 69 11.46 4.22 -10.35
N TYR A 70 11.90 2.98 -10.15
CA TYR A 70 12.77 2.28 -11.11
C TYR A 70 12.18 0.97 -11.67
N GLY A 71 11.11 0.45 -11.07
CA GLY A 71 10.47 -0.82 -11.43
C GLY A 71 10.93 -2.00 -10.58
N PRO A 72 10.17 -3.11 -10.57
CA PRO A 72 10.43 -4.27 -9.71
C PRO A 72 11.72 -5.04 -10.06
N ASP A 73 12.15 -5.03 -11.33
CA ASP A 73 13.31 -5.79 -11.80
C ASP A 73 14.59 -4.95 -11.92
N SER A 74 14.56 -3.71 -11.43
CA SER A 74 15.65 -2.76 -11.63
C SER A 74 16.89 -3.10 -10.78
N PRO A 75 18.10 -2.75 -11.26
CA PRO A 75 19.32 -2.89 -10.46
C PRO A 75 19.30 -2.05 -9.17
N GLU A 76 18.62 -0.90 -9.17
CA GLU A 76 18.40 -0.04 -8.01
C GLU A 76 17.56 -0.75 -6.95
N ARG A 77 16.41 -1.33 -7.32
CA ARG A 77 15.59 -2.09 -6.37
C ARG A 77 16.34 -3.30 -5.83
N ARG A 78 17.14 -3.99 -6.66
CA ARG A 78 18.01 -5.09 -6.19
C ARG A 78 19.06 -4.60 -5.18
N ALA A 79 19.63 -3.41 -5.39
CA ALA A 79 20.53 -2.80 -4.42
C ALA A 79 19.81 -2.44 -3.12
N MET A 80 18.59 -1.91 -3.19
CA MET A 80 17.77 -1.59 -2.03
C MET A 80 17.35 -2.84 -1.24
N VAL A 81 16.97 -3.93 -1.91
CA VAL A 81 16.69 -5.21 -1.25
C VAL A 81 17.91 -5.71 -0.46
N ARG A 82 19.13 -5.57 -1.00
CA ARG A 82 20.35 -5.88 -0.24
C ARG A 82 20.56 -4.97 0.98
N GLN A 83 20.07 -3.73 0.95
CA GLN A 83 20.09 -2.85 2.11
C GLN A 83 19.09 -3.31 3.17
N VAL A 84 17.85 -3.61 2.78
CA VAL A 84 16.82 -4.17 3.68
C VAL A 84 17.29 -5.47 4.33
N ASP A 85 17.93 -6.37 3.57
CA ASP A 85 18.49 -7.63 4.08
C ASP A 85 19.55 -7.39 5.18
N ARG A 86 20.47 -6.43 4.97
CA ARG A 86 21.45 -6.05 6.01
C ARG A 86 20.77 -5.51 7.26
N THR A 87 19.69 -4.75 7.12
CA THR A 87 18.92 -4.22 8.26
C THR A 87 18.18 -5.31 9.00
N VAL A 88 17.61 -6.30 8.31
CA VAL A 88 17.03 -7.50 8.93
C VAL A 88 18.10 -8.28 9.70
N GLY A 89 19.29 -8.47 9.10
CA GLY A 89 20.42 -9.08 9.78
C GLY A 89 20.83 -8.31 11.05
N TYR A 90 20.88 -6.98 10.95
CA TYR A 90 21.16 -6.12 12.09
C TYR A 90 20.10 -6.26 13.19
N LEU A 91 18.81 -6.22 12.84
CA LEU A 91 17.69 -6.44 13.76
C LEU A 91 17.84 -7.72 14.56
N ARG A 92 18.13 -8.84 13.88
CA ARG A 92 18.34 -10.13 14.54
C ARG A 92 19.55 -10.10 15.47
N SER A 93 20.67 -9.52 15.03
CA SER A 93 21.88 -9.42 15.85
C SER A 93 21.69 -8.53 17.08
N THR A 94 20.94 -7.43 16.96
CA THR A 94 20.63 -6.54 18.08
C THR A 94 19.72 -7.24 19.08
N ALA A 95 18.72 -8.00 18.62
CA ALA A 95 17.90 -8.81 19.52
C ALA A 95 18.74 -9.82 20.32
N GLU A 96 19.68 -10.51 19.67
CA GLU A 96 20.60 -11.45 20.33
C GLU A 96 21.50 -10.77 21.37
N GLN A 97 22.12 -9.65 21.01
CA GLN A 97 22.98 -8.87 21.91
C GLN A 97 22.25 -8.35 23.15
N ASN A 98 20.92 -8.21 23.08
CA ASN A 98 20.08 -7.78 24.19
C ASN A 98 19.37 -8.95 24.91
N GLY A 99 19.80 -10.19 24.68
CA GLY A 99 19.30 -11.37 25.38
C GLY A 99 17.86 -11.75 25.02
N LEU A 100 17.37 -11.33 23.84
CA LEU A 100 16.00 -11.54 23.40
C LEU A 100 15.81 -12.82 22.56
N SER A 101 16.88 -13.45 22.08
CA SER A 101 16.81 -14.56 21.10
C SER A 101 15.86 -15.70 21.48
N GLU A 102 15.80 -16.10 22.75
CA GLU A 102 15.01 -17.25 23.20
C GLU A 102 13.55 -16.90 23.56
N ARG A 103 13.19 -15.62 23.53
CA ARG A 103 11.90 -15.11 24.04
C ARG A 103 11.18 -14.16 23.09
N LEU A 104 11.86 -13.66 22.06
CA LEU A 104 11.27 -12.77 21.06
C LEU A 104 10.96 -13.53 19.78
N ASN A 105 9.69 -13.52 19.38
CA ASN A 105 9.27 -13.96 18.06
C ASN A 105 9.33 -12.78 17.07
N ILE A 106 10.09 -12.94 15.99
CA ILE A 106 10.19 -11.93 14.93
C ILE A 106 9.43 -12.42 13.71
N ILE A 107 8.43 -11.66 13.28
CA ILE A 107 7.68 -11.89 12.05
C ILE A 107 8.07 -10.83 11.03
N ILE A 108 8.55 -11.26 9.87
CA ILE A 108 8.89 -10.39 8.75
C ILE A 108 7.87 -10.63 7.65
N THR A 109 7.20 -9.58 7.21
CA THR A 109 6.17 -9.63 6.17
C THR A 109 6.17 -8.35 5.35
N ALA A 110 5.36 -8.33 4.30
CA ALA A 110 5.09 -7.16 3.47
C ALA A 110 3.58 -6.96 3.34
N ASP A 111 3.17 -5.74 3.05
CA ASP A 111 1.79 -5.35 2.77
C ASP A 111 1.34 -5.77 1.37
N HIS A 112 2.22 -5.65 0.36
CA HIS A 112 1.93 -6.08 -1.01
C HIS A 112 3.18 -6.39 -1.86
N GLY A 113 2.94 -6.83 -3.10
CA GLY A 113 3.97 -7.02 -4.13
C GLY A 113 4.23 -5.76 -4.96
N MET A 114 4.91 -5.92 -6.09
CA MET A 114 5.15 -4.84 -7.07
C MET A 114 5.10 -5.44 -8.47
N SER A 115 4.55 -4.70 -9.44
CA SER A 115 4.48 -5.12 -10.84
C SER A 115 4.95 -4.00 -11.76
N THR A 116 5.51 -4.37 -12.92
CA THR A 116 5.94 -3.42 -13.95
C THR A 116 4.71 -2.82 -14.62
N VAL A 117 4.65 -1.49 -14.69
CA VAL A 117 3.60 -0.77 -15.44
C VAL A 117 4.10 -0.47 -16.86
N TYR A 118 3.28 -0.79 -17.86
CA TYR A 118 3.55 -0.47 -19.26
C TYR A 118 3.09 0.96 -19.57
N ARG A 119 3.97 1.80 -20.13
CA ARG A 119 3.69 3.20 -20.49
C ARG A 119 4.38 3.58 -21.81
N ASN A 120 4.16 4.81 -22.28
CA ASN A 120 4.88 5.42 -23.42
C ASN A 120 4.66 4.69 -24.75
N GLY A 121 3.43 4.25 -25.00
CA GLY A 121 3.06 3.57 -26.26
C GLY A 121 3.47 2.10 -26.33
N LEU A 122 3.92 1.49 -25.22
CA LEU A 122 4.12 0.04 -25.15
C LEU A 122 2.81 -0.75 -25.18
N VAL A 123 1.70 -0.12 -24.78
CA VAL A 123 0.36 -0.69 -24.74
C VAL A 123 -0.69 0.35 -25.10
N ASP A 124 -1.89 -0.10 -25.45
CA ASP A 124 -3.07 0.76 -25.49
C ASP A 124 -3.46 1.16 -24.06
N GLU A 125 -3.56 2.46 -23.80
CA GLU A 125 -3.75 2.99 -22.45
C GLU A 125 -5.24 3.08 -22.11
N ILE A 126 -5.60 2.72 -20.88
CA ILE A 126 -6.96 2.88 -20.39
C ILE A 126 -7.19 4.34 -20.03
N VAL A 127 -7.72 5.13 -20.98
CA VAL A 127 -8.02 6.56 -20.76
C VAL A 127 -9.53 6.76 -20.74
N LEU A 128 -10.10 6.90 -19.53
CA LEU A 128 -11.55 6.94 -19.33
C LEU A 128 -12.21 8.07 -20.11
N SER A 129 -11.62 9.27 -20.13
CA SER A 129 -12.11 10.43 -20.89
C SER A 129 -12.22 10.22 -22.40
N LYS A 130 -11.54 9.20 -22.95
CA LYS A 130 -11.64 8.83 -24.38
C LYS A 130 -12.69 7.77 -24.66
N ILE A 131 -13.27 7.14 -23.64
CA ILE A 131 -14.28 6.10 -23.80
C ILE A 131 -15.61 6.72 -24.27
N PRO A 132 -16.17 6.31 -25.43
CA PRO A 132 -17.42 6.85 -25.92
C PRO A 132 -18.57 6.65 -24.93
N GLY A 133 -19.37 7.70 -24.72
CA GLY A 133 -20.53 7.67 -23.82
C GLY A 133 -20.21 7.86 -22.34
N PHE A 134 -18.94 7.80 -21.94
CA PHE A 134 -18.51 8.13 -20.59
C PHE A 134 -18.23 9.64 -20.45
N SER A 135 -18.55 10.21 -19.28
CA SER A 135 -18.19 11.58 -18.94
C SER A 135 -18.01 11.73 -17.43
N PHE A 136 -16.92 12.38 -17.00
CA PHE A 136 -16.74 12.76 -15.59
C PHE A 136 -17.85 13.67 -15.06
N ARG A 137 -18.59 14.35 -15.94
CA ARG A 137 -19.75 15.17 -15.53
C ARG A 137 -20.90 14.35 -14.98
N ASP A 138 -20.93 13.05 -15.26
CA ASP A 138 -21.90 12.10 -14.70
C ASP A 138 -21.49 11.59 -13.31
N LEU A 139 -20.33 12.01 -12.77
CA LEU A 139 -19.83 11.60 -11.45
C LEU A 139 -19.96 12.74 -10.44
N ASP A 140 -20.28 12.39 -9.19
CA ASP A 140 -20.19 13.29 -8.03
C ASP A 140 -18.81 13.20 -7.37
N PHE A 141 -18.17 12.03 -7.44
CA PHE A 141 -16.84 11.79 -6.92
C PHE A 141 -16.16 10.65 -7.67
N HIS A 142 -14.83 10.67 -7.73
CA HIS A 142 -14.05 9.55 -8.24
C HIS A 142 -12.67 9.50 -7.60
N ILE A 143 -12.14 8.29 -7.49
CA ILE A 143 -10.73 8.00 -7.22
C ILE A 143 -10.21 7.32 -8.46
N VAL A 144 -9.55 8.09 -9.32
CA VAL A 144 -8.88 7.61 -10.53
C VAL A 144 -7.57 8.37 -10.59
N ASP A 145 -6.47 7.69 -10.26
CA ASP A 145 -5.13 8.29 -10.21
C ASP A 145 -4.08 7.30 -10.69
N PHE A 146 -3.87 7.23 -12.01
CA PHE A 146 -2.80 6.47 -12.68
C PHE A 146 -2.49 5.09 -12.06
N GLY A 147 -3.55 4.38 -11.65
CA GLY A 147 -3.46 3.24 -10.75
C GLY A 147 -4.21 2.01 -11.27
N PRO A 148 -3.98 0.83 -10.67
CA PRO A 148 -4.61 -0.42 -11.12
C PRO A 148 -6.10 -0.52 -10.72
N VAL A 149 -6.57 0.33 -9.81
CA VAL A 149 -7.95 0.33 -9.31
C VAL A 149 -8.51 1.74 -9.38
N GLY A 150 -9.77 1.85 -9.81
CA GLY A 150 -10.54 3.08 -9.80
C GLY A 150 -11.86 2.91 -9.07
N LEU A 151 -12.33 3.95 -8.39
CA LEU A 151 -13.62 3.97 -7.71
C LEU A 151 -14.42 5.15 -8.22
N LEU A 152 -15.66 4.92 -8.67
CA LEU A 152 -16.53 5.98 -9.18
C LEU A 152 -17.81 6.07 -8.37
N LEU A 153 -18.21 7.29 -8.05
CA LEU A 153 -19.52 7.64 -7.52
C LEU A 153 -20.30 8.38 -8.62
N PRO A 154 -21.14 7.67 -9.40
CA PRO A 154 -22.06 8.31 -10.34
C PRO A 154 -23.10 9.17 -9.62
N LYS A 155 -23.55 10.22 -10.30
CA LYS A 155 -24.73 10.99 -9.91
C LYS A 155 -25.97 10.11 -9.81
N GLU A 156 -26.94 10.57 -9.04
CA GLU A 156 -28.24 9.90 -8.90
C GLU A 156 -28.85 9.59 -10.28
N GLY A 157 -29.31 8.34 -10.46
CA GLY A 157 -29.86 7.85 -11.73
C GLY A 157 -28.85 7.64 -12.87
N ARG A 158 -27.53 7.80 -12.64
CA ARG A 158 -26.48 7.64 -13.66
C ARG A 158 -25.66 6.36 -13.55
N ILE A 159 -25.86 5.54 -12.53
CA ILE A 159 -25.08 4.30 -12.31
C ILE A 159 -25.06 3.43 -13.58
N ASP A 160 -26.22 3.08 -14.12
CA ASP A 160 -26.29 2.21 -15.31
C ASP A 160 -25.70 2.87 -16.55
N LYS A 161 -25.85 4.20 -16.69
CA LYS A 161 -25.24 4.95 -17.80
C LYS A 161 -23.71 4.82 -17.75
N VAL A 162 -23.11 5.10 -16.60
CA VAL A 162 -21.65 5.05 -16.40
C VAL A 162 -21.15 3.62 -16.55
N TYR A 163 -21.82 2.66 -15.92
CA TYR A 163 -21.45 1.24 -15.99
C TYR A 163 -21.46 0.74 -17.43
N ASN A 164 -22.55 0.97 -18.18
CA ASN A 164 -22.68 0.48 -19.55
C ASN A 164 -21.72 1.17 -20.52
N ALA A 165 -21.34 2.43 -20.28
CA ALA A 165 -20.34 3.11 -21.10
C ALA A 165 -18.95 2.52 -20.93
N LEU A 166 -18.60 2.05 -19.73
CA LEU A 166 -17.26 1.53 -19.42
C LEU A 166 -17.14 0.02 -19.59
N LYS A 167 -18.21 -0.75 -19.38
CA LYS A 167 -18.19 -2.22 -19.42
C LYS A 167 -17.82 -2.71 -20.82
N GLY A 168 -16.67 -3.38 -20.92
CA GLY A 168 -16.16 -3.88 -22.20
C GLY A 168 -15.57 -2.81 -23.12
N ALA A 169 -15.39 -1.59 -22.63
CA ALA A 169 -14.82 -0.49 -23.43
C ALA A 169 -13.31 -0.65 -23.70
N HIS A 170 -12.61 -1.45 -22.90
CA HIS A 170 -11.20 -1.77 -23.09
C HIS A 170 -10.92 -3.21 -22.66
N PRO A 171 -10.13 -4.00 -23.40
CA PRO A 171 -9.90 -5.42 -23.12
C PRO A 171 -9.25 -5.69 -21.76
N HIS A 172 -8.47 -4.72 -21.26
CA HIS A 172 -7.76 -4.81 -19.97
C HIS A 172 -8.41 -4.00 -18.84
N LEU A 173 -9.66 -3.55 -19.04
CA LEU A 173 -10.45 -2.84 -18.02
C LEU A 173 -11.63 -3.70 -17.59
N HIS A 174 -11.64 -4.08 -16.32
CA HIS A 174 -12.77 -4.75 -15.68
C HIS A 174 -13.59 -3.72 -14.90
N VAL A 175 -14.91 -3.75 -15.12
CA VAL A 175 -15.87 -2.83 -14.49
C VAL A 175 -16.88 -3.66 -13.73
N TYR A 176 -17.05 -3.37 -12.46
CA TYR A 176 -17.99 -4.04 -11.57
C TYR A 176 -18.91 -3.01 -10.92
N LYS A 177 -20.19 -3.33 -10.81
CA LYS A 177 -20.97 -2.76 -9.71
C LYS A 177 -20.45 -3.36 -8.42
N LYS A 178 -20.50 -2.60 -7.33
CA LYS A 178 -20.00 -3.03 -6.01
C LYS A 178 -20.54 -4.40 -5.57
N GLU A 179 -21.78 -4.70 -5.93
CA GLU A 179 -22.48 -5.95 -5.62
C GLU A 179 -22.03 -7.13 -6.49
N GLU A 180 -21.35 -6.86 -7.61
CA GLU A 180 -20.83 -7.85 -8.56
C GLU A 180 -19.39 -8.28 -8.25
N ILE A 181 -18.74 -7.65 -7.26
CA ILE A 181 -17.37 -7.99 -6.87
C ILE A 181 -17.31 -9.44 -6.36
N PRO A 182 -16.32 -10.23 -6.80
CA PRO A 182 -16.11 -11.58 -6.31
C PRO A 182 -16.12 -11.67 -4.78
N THR A 183 -16.98 -12.53 -4.23
CA THR A 183 -17.24 -12.62 -2.78
C THR A 183 -16.00 -12.94 -1.95
N HIS A 184 -15.07 -13.72 -2.50
CA HIS A 184 -13.79 -14.05 -1.86
C HIS A 184 -12.86 -12.85 -1.60
N LEU A 185 -13.09 -11.70 -2.24
CA LEU A 185 -12.33 -10.47 -1.99
C LEU A 185 -12.88 -9.68 -0.79
N HIS A 186 -14.10 -10.00 -0.33
CA HIS A 186 -14.78 -9.30 0.76
C HIS A 186 -14.85 -7.76 0.58
N TYR A 187 -14.84 -7.27 -0.66
CA TYR A 187 -14.70 -5.86 -1.01
C TYR A 187 -16.02 -5.24 -1.52
N SER A 188 -17.09 -5.37 -0.73
CA SER A 188 -18.41 -4.84 -1.10
C SER A 188 -19.26 -4.31 0.06
N HIS A 189 -18.91 -4.58 1.32
CA HIS A 189 -19.78 -4.27 2.47
C HIS A 189 -19.30 -3.05 3.28
N ASN A 190 -19.02 -1.93 2.63
CA ASN A 190 -18.66 -0.67 3.30
C ASN A 190 -19.03 0.56 2.46
N ASP A 191 -19.59 1.61 3.03
CA ASP A 191 -20.01 2.82 2.30
C ASP A 191 -18.85 3.58 1.63
N ARG A 192 -17.62 3.40 2.10
CA ARG A 192 -16.41 3.99 1.48
C ARG A 192 -16.04 3.32 0.14
N ILE A 193 -16.57 2.11 -0.11
CA ILE A 193 -16.44 1.44 -1.41
C ILE A 193 -17.52 2.02 -2.32
N LEU A 194 -17.13 2.68 -3.41
CA LEU A 194 -18.06 3.39 -4.28
C LEU A 194 -18.87 2.43 -5.19
N PRO A 195 -20.02 2.88 -5.73
CA PRO A 195 -20.94 2.01 -6.47
C PRO A 195 -20.34 1.33 -7.72
N ILE A 196 -19.37 1.95 -8.38
CA ILE A 196 -18.66 1.36 -9.53
C ILE A 196 -17.19 1.24 -9.19
N ILE A 197 -16.66 0.03 -9.37
CA ILE A 197 -15.26 -0.32 -9.14
C ILE A 197 -14.65 -0.72 -10.48
N LEU A 198 -13.49 -0.14 -10.76
CA LEU A 198 -12.68 -0.40 -11.93
C LEU A 198 -11.43 -1.15 -11.51
N TRP A 199 -11.02 -2.13 -12.31
CA TRP A 199 -9.81 -2.92 -12.08
C TRP A 199 -9.09 -3.10 -13.43
N ALA A 200 -7.80 -2.79 -13.49
CA ALA A 200 -6.96 -3.03 -14.65
C ALA A 200 -6.14 -4.34 -14.54
N ASP A 201 -5.94 -5.02 -15.66
CA ASP A 201 -5.04 -6.19 -15.69
C ASP A 201 -3.61 -5.80 -15.25
N PRO A 202 -2.81 -6.76 -14.73
CA PRO A 202 -1.42 -6.50 -14.37
C PRO A 202 -0.64 -5.78 -15.49
N GLY A 203 0.06 -4.72 -15.10
CA GLY A 203 0.83 -3.87 -16.00
C GLY A 203 0.06 -2.75 -16.68
N TYR A 204 -1.28 -2.74 -16.61
CA TYR A 204 -2.11 -1.63 -17.06
C TYR A 204 -2.48 -0.70 -15.89
N VAL A 205 -2.72 0.57 -16.22
CA VAL A 205 -3.19 1.59 -15.27
C VAL A 205 -4.37 2.35 -15.87
N ILE A 206 -5.24 2.81 -14.99
CA ILE A 206 -6.45 3.56 -15.35
C ILE A 206 -6.14 5.05 -15.25
N ASN A 207 -6.29 5.74 -16.37
CA ASN A 207 -6.10 7.17 -16.51
C ASN A 207 -7.45 7.86 -16.64
N GLY A 208 -7.60 8.99 -15.95
CA GLY A 208 -8.79 9.83 -16.05
C GLY A 208 -8.96 10.44 -17.43
#